data_AF-A0A1M3N0D4-F1
#
_entry.id   AF-A0A1M3N0D4-F1
#
_cell.length_a   1.000
_cell.length_b   1.000
_cell.length_c   1.000
_cell.angle_alpha   90.00
_cell.angle_beta   90.00
_cell.angle_gamma   90.00
#
_symmetry.space_group_name_H-M   'P 1'
#
loop_
_entity.id
_entity.type
_entity.pdbx_description
1 polymer ?
#
loop_
_entity_poly.entity_id
_entity_poly.type
_entity_poly.pdbx_seq_one_letter_code
_entity_poly.pdbx_strand_id
1 'polypeptide(L)'
;MRISHFCLGFALLLAACGGSQPPASSPSGASTGPSAPAAAEEDTSAPKPTIESQREPFMQGCMRKVNAPDYCECGWDNFREVFKDADLSKPLPENDPRLATLQEKTIATCGSKLPEESIKESFVGGCTEDEQRRAPYCECAWTAMRKKLAASDFIGSFEGPRVEEAKKAVVVACKGKFPAELAKADFMKECNAPHCECAWTKLRAKYSVEAIVAGTADLASVPGLKDCK
;
A
#
# COMPACT_ATOMS: atom_id res chain seq x y z
N MET A 1 -17.00 4.60 14.75
CA MET A 1 -16.72 3.80 13.54
C MET A 1 -15.64 4.52 12.76
N ARG A 2 -14.39 4.05 12.88
CA ARG A 2 -13.35 4.49 11.94
C ARG A 2 -13.72 3.84 10.62
N ILE A 3 -14.14 4.66 9.66
CA ILE A 3 -14.44 4.26 8.30
C ILE A 3 -13.25 3.44 7.82
N SER A 4 -13.54 2.25 7.27
CA SER A 4 -12.55 1.28 6.81
C SER A 4 -11.35 2.01 6.24
N HIS A 5 -10.24 1.89 6.96
CA HIS A 5 -8.95 2.09 6.36
C HIS A 5 -8.88 1.01 5.26
N PHE A 6 -9.37 1.35 4.07
CA PHE A 6 -8.79 0.88 2.82
C PHE A 6 -7.36 1.46 2.80
N CYS A 7 -6.56 1.03 3.77
CA CYS A 7 -5.13 1.02 3.66
C CYS A 7 -4.86 -0.02 2.57
N LEU A 8 -5.03 0.39 1.30
CA LEU A 8 -3.95 0.17 0.35
C LEU A 8 -2.73 0.90 0.94
N GLY A 9 -2.19 0.30 1.99
CA GLY A 9 -0.85 0.51 2.44
C GLY A 9 0.02 -0.05 1.35
N PHE A 10 0.16 0.71 0.26
CA PHE A 10 1.44 0.86 -0.40
C PHE A 10 2.38 1.62 0.56
N ALA A 11 2.46 1.12 1.80
CA ALA A 11 3.59 1.34 2.65
C ALA A 11 4.73 0.73 1.86
N LEU A 12 5.49 1.61 1.19
CA LEU A 12 6.86 1.35 0.82
C LEU A 12 7.57 0.93 2.11
N LEU A 13 7.42 -0.35 2.47
CA LEU A 13 8.41 -1.09 3.20
C LEU A 13 9.57 -1.23 2.22
N LEU A 14 10.33 -0.13 2.10
CA LEU A 14 11.77 -0.20 2.02
C LEU A 14 12.22 -0.89 3.32
N ALA A 15 11.90 -2.18 3.44
CA ALA A 15 12.58 -3.07 4.33
C ALA A 15 14.03 -2.94 3.91
N ALA A 16 14.81 -2.31 4.79
CA ALA A 16 16.24 -2.28 4.71
C ALA A 16 16.70 -3.67 4.25
N CYS A 17 17.19 -3.77 3.02
CA CYS A 17 18.05 -4.87 2.61
C CYS A 17 19.40 -4.66 3.33
N GLY A 18 19.38 -4.70 4.66
CA GLY A 18 20.53 -5.03 5.47
C GLY A 18 20.74 -6.52 5.28
N GLY A 19 21.56 -6.88 4.29
CA GLY A 19 21.96 -8.26 4.04
C GLY A 19 22.61 -8.83 5.29
N SER A 20 21.84 -9.60 6.05
CA SER A 20 22.37 -10.53 7.04
C SER A 20 22.85 -11.75 6.26
N GLN A 21 24.08 -11.69 5.77
CA GLN A 21 24.77 -12.87 5.27
C GLN A 21 25.00 -13.80 6.47
N PRO A 22 24.46 -15.03 6.50
CA PRO A 22 24.79 -15.97 7.58
C PRO A 22 26.31 -16.26 7.51
N PRO A 23 27.02 -16.31 8.65
CA PRO A 23 28.44 -16.64 8.63
C PRO A 23 28.64 -18.02 8.01
N ALA A 24 29.52 -18.09 7.02
CA ALA A 24 29.94 -19.33 6.40
C ALA A 24 30.48 -20.29 7.47
N SER A 25 30.03 -21.54 7.43
CA SER A 25 30.53 -22.63 8.26
C SER A 25 32.06 -22.74 8.13
N SER A 26 32.77 -22.51 9.24
CA SER A 26 34.21 -22.76 9.30
C SER A 26 34.50 -24.26 9.24
N PRO A 27 35.47 -24.71 8.42
CA PRO A 27 36.11 -26.00 8.66
C PRO A 27 37.07 -25.87 9.86
N SER A 28 36.90 -26.73 10.86
CA SER A 28 37.84 -26.92 11.96
C SER A 28 39.22 -27.31 11.43
N GLY A 29 40.19 -26.43 11.61
CA GLY A 29 41.61 -26.71 11.45
C GLY A 29 42.37 -26.05 12.59
N ALA A 30 42.77 -26.86 13.56
CA ALA A 30 43.65 -26.42 14.64
C ALA A 30 45.05 -26.14 14.09
N SER A 31 45.64 -24.99 14.42
CA SER A 31 47.08 -24.78 14.39
C SER A 31 47.49 -23.71 15.38
N THR A 32 48.56 -24.04 16.11
CA THR A 32 49.05 -23.35 17.31
C THR A 32 50.32 -22.57 16.99
N GLY A 33 50.35 -21.27 17.35
CA GLY A 33 51.56 -20.44 17.58
C GLY A 33 52.09 -19.62 16.40
N PRO A 34 53.06 -18.69 16.62
CA PRO A 34 53.18 -17.71 17.70
C PRO A 34 53.39 -16.24 17.20
N SER A 35 53.17 -15.29 18.11
CA SER A 35 53.71 -13.91 18.19
C SER A 35 53.53 -12.91 17.03
N ALA A 36 52.92 -11.78 17.42
CA ALA A 36 52.55 -10.62 16.63
C ALA A 36 53.71 -9.67 16.27
N PRO A 37 53.60 -8.95 15.13
CA PRO A 37 53.99 -7.56 15.00
C PRO A 37 52.74 -6.66 15.10
N ALA A 38 52.89 -5.52 15.79
CA ALA A 38 51.87 -4.48 15.88
C ALA A 38 51.49 -3.96 14.48
N ALA A 39 50.27 -4.25 14.05
CA ALA A 39 49.69 -3.72 12.82
C ALA A 39 49.27 -2.27 13.04
N ALA A 40 49.72 -1.40 12.13
CA ALA A 40 49.25 -0.04 12.02
C ALA A 40 47.72 -0.02 11.89
N GLU A 41 47.10 0.96 12.54
CA GLU A 41 45.70 1.31 12.36
C GLU A 41 45.49 1.78 10.91
N GLU A 42 45.29 0.83 10.00
CA GLU A 42 44.74 1.14 8.68
C GLU A 42 43.31 1.62 8.90
N ASP A 43 43.14 2.94 8.72
CA ASP A 43 41.87 3.63 8.54
C ASP A 43 41.12 2.99 7.35
N THR A 44 40.48 1.86 7.63
CA THR A 44 39.57 1.13 6.75
C THR A 44 38.23 1.84 6.77
N SER A 45 38.27 3.11 6.37
CA SER A 45 37.08 3.88 6.01
C SER A 45 36.48 3.23 4.76
N ALA A 46 35.61 2.24 4.99
CA ALA A 46 34.82 1.59 3.94
C ALA A 46 34.19 2.68 3.06
N PRO A 47 34.29 2.56 1.71
CA PRO A 47 33.78 3.59 0.81
C PRO A 47 32.30 3.85 1.11
N LYS A 48 31.96 5.12 1.38
CA LYS A 48 30.58 5.52 1.63
C LYS A 48 29.73 5.06 0.44
N PRO A 49 28.60 4.35 0.68
CA PRO A 49 27.74 3.90 -0.39
C PRO A 49 27.27 5.12 -1.20
N THR A 50 27.44 5.03 -2.52
CA THR A 50 26.98 6.08 -3.43
C THR A 50 25.49 5.89 -3.70
N ILE A 51 24.80 6.94 -4.13
CA ILE A 51 23.39 6.81 -4.55
C ILE A 51 23.28 5.76 -5.66
N GLU A 52 24.21 5.72 -6.60
CA GLU A 52 24.18 4.76 -7.70
C GLU A 52 24.31 3.30 -7.24
N SER A 53 24.98 3.03 -6.11
CA SER A 53 25.03 1.67 -5.55
C SER A 53 23.67 1.19 -5.03
N GLN A 54 22.70 2.09 -4.84
CA GLN A 54 21.33 1.75 -4.44
C GLN A 54 20.42 1.44 -5.64
N ARG A 55 20.88 1.63 -6.88
CA ARG A 55 20.05 1.42 -8.07
C ARG A 55 19.60 -0.04 -8.22
N GLU A 56 20.53 -0.97 -8.18
CA GLU A 56 20.24 -2.40 -8.34
C GLU A 56 19.25 -2.92 -7.28
N PRO A 57 19.46 -2.71 -5.96
CA PRO A 57 18.49 -3.15 -4.97
C PRO A 57 17.14 -2.44 -5.08
N PHE A 58 17.12 -1.15 -5.49
CA PHE A 58 15.88 -0.43 -5.78
C PHE A 58 15.11 -1.09 -6.92
N MET A 59 15.77 -1.35 -8.06
CA MET A 59 15.14 -1.94 -9.23
C MET A 59 14.62 -3.35 -8.92
N GLN A 60 15.41 -4.18 -8.23
CA GLN A 60 14.98 -5.51 -7.80
C GLN A 60 13.79 -5.46 -6.82
N GLY A 61 13.77 -4.49 -5.91
CA GLY A 61 12.65 -4.27 -4.98
C GLY A 61 11.38 -3.85 -5.71
N CYS A 62 11.49 -2.88 -6.61
CA CYS A 62 10.38 -2.36 -7.38
C CYS A 62 9.80 -3.42 -8.34
N MET A 63 10.65 -4.12 -9.08
CA MET A 63 10.22 -5.15 -10.04
C MET A 63 9.53 -6.34 -9.37
N ARG A 64 9.93 -6.70 -8.14
CA ARG A 64 9.23 -7.72 -7.35
C ARG A 64 7.80 -7.34 -6.98
N LYS A 65 7.47 -6.05 -6.94
CA LYS A 65 6.16 -5.56 -6.50
C LYS A 65 5.24 -5.19 -7.66
N VAL A 66 5.80 -4.55 -8.69
CA VAL A 66 5.00 -3.87 -9.72
C VAL A 66 5.23 -4.47 -11.11
N ASN A 67 6.32 -5.23 -11.31
CA ASN A 67 6.70 -5.84 -12.58
C ASN A 67 6.58 -4.89 -13.80
N ALA A 68 7.02 -3.64 -13.64
CA ALA A 68 6.94 -2.60 -14.67
C ALA A 68 8.30 -1.88 -14.78
N PRO A 69 9.20 -2.31 -15.69
CA PRO A 69 10.55 -1.78 -15.78
C PRO A 69 10.60 -0.26 -15.94
N ASP A 70 9.82 0.29 -16.88
CA ASP A 70 9.78 1.72 -17.14
C ASP A 70 9.32 2.54 -15.93
N TYR A 71 8.35 2.02 -15.17
CA TYR A 71 7.90 2.65 -13.93
C TYR A 71 9.01 2.65 -12.88
N CYS A 72 9.70 1.52 -12.71
CA CYS A 72 10.79 1.39 -11.77
C CYS A 72 11.98 2.29 -12.14
N GLU A 73 12.34 2.39 -13.42
CA GLU A 73 13.40 3.31 -13.86
C GLU A 73 13.02 4.77 -13.62
N CYS A 74 11.78 5.16 -13.94
CA CYS A 74 11.29 6.50 -13.66
C CYS A 74 11.26 6.80 -12.14
N GLY A 75 10.84 5.84 -11.33
CA GLY A 75 10.86 5.95 -9.86
C GLY A 75 12.28 6.10 -9.32
N TRP A 76 13.24 5.41 -9.92
CA TRP A 76 14.67 5.56 -9.58
C TRP A 76 15.18 6.97 -9.87
N ASP A 77 14.81 7.55 -11.01
CA ASP A 77 15.20 8.92 -11.34
C ASP A 77 14.67 9.94 -10.32
N ASN A 78 13.40 9.79 -9.91
CA ASN A 78 12.84 10.60 -8.82
C ASN A 78 13.55 10.36 -7.48
N PHE A 79 13.89 9.11 -7.15
CA PHE A 79 14.64 8.78 -5.95
C PHE A 79 15.99 9.49 -5.93
N ARG A 80 16.76 9.40 -7.03
CA ARG A 80 18.05 10.09 -7.15
C ARG A 80 17.91 11.59 -6.97
N GLU A 81 16.90 12.20 -7.58
CA GLU A 81 16.68 13.65 -7.49
C GLU A 81 16.33 14.07 -6.06
N VAL A 82 15.41 13.36 -5.40
CA VAL A 82 14.91 13.70 -4.06
C VAL A 82 15.96 13.43 -2.98
N PHE A 83 16.78 12.40 -3.14
CA PHE A 83 17.80 11.98 -2.17
C PHE A 83 19.23 12.37 -2.57
N LYS A 84 19.44 13.23 -3.57
CA LYS A 84 20.77 13.64 -4.04
C LYS A 84 21.71 14.17 -2.95
N ASP A 85 21.14 14.82 -1.93
CA ASP A 85 21.87 15.42 -0.81
C ASP A 85 21.74 14.60 0.49
N ALA A 86 21.19 13.38 0.41
CA ALA A 86 20.94 12.53 1.57
C ALA A 86 22.14 11.68 1.96
N ASP A 87 22.40 11.56 3.26
CA ASP A 87 23.31 10.55 3.79
C ASP A 87 22.59 9.20 3.88
N LEU A 88 22.71 8.39 2.84
CA LEU A 88 22.14 7.04 2.77
C LEU A 88 22.99 5.98 3.47
N SER A 89 24.07 6.36 4.19
CA SER A 89 24.84 5.42 5.00
C SER A 89 24.10 4.97 6.27
N LYS A 90 23.03 5.68 6.63
CA LYS A 90 22.15 5.37 7.77
C LYS A 90 20.76 5.00 7.28
N PRO A 91 20.01 4.17 8.03
CA PRO A 91 18.61 3.95 7.77
C PRO A 91 17.85 5.29 7.71
N LEU A 92 17.00 5.46 6.70
CA LEU A 92 16.13 6.61 6.61
C LEU A 92 15.08 6.56 7.73
N PRO A 93 14.82 7.67 8.43
CA PRO A 93 13.70 7.75 9.37
C PRO A 93 12.37 7.48 8.66
N GLU A 94 11.46 6.75 9.32
CA GLU A 94 10.14 6.40 8.74
C GLU A 94 9.29 7.63 8.40
N ASN A 95 9.52 8.74 9.10
CA ASN A 95 8.81 10.02 8.94
C ASN A 95 9.62 11.06 8.15
N ASP A 96 10.62 10.64 7.38
CA ASP A 96 11.40 11.56 6.56
C ASP A 96 10.49 12.23 5.49
N PRO A 97 10.37 13.57 5.46
CA PRO A 97 9.48 14.27 4.54
C PRO A 97 9.81 14.01 3.06
N ARG A 98 11.05 13.61 2.76
CA ARG A 98 11.46 13.24 1.40
C ARG A 98 10.73 12.01 0.88
N LEU A 99 10.27 11.10 1.75
CA LEU A 99 9.49 9.93 1.34
C LEU A 99 8.13 10.34 0.77
N ALA A 100 7.46 11.31 1.41
CA ALA A 100 6.20 11.86 0.90
C ALA A 100 6.42 12.58 -0.45
N THR A 101 7.46 13.41 -0.55
CA THR A 101 7.83 14.08 -1.81
C THR A 101 8.17 13.09 -2.92
N LEU A 102 8.90 12.01 -2.60
CA LEU A 102 9.24 10.96 -3.55
C LEU A 102 7.97 10.27 -4.05
N GLN A 103 7.05 9.92 -3.16
CA GLN A 103 5.79 9.29 -3.51
C GLN A 103 4.96 10.19 -4.44
N GLU A 104 4.77 11.46 -4.07
CA GLU A 104 4.03 12.43 -4.87
C GLU A 104 4.65 12.60 -6.27
N LYS A 105 5.96 12.84 -6.36
CA LYS A 105 6.67 12.96 -7.64
C LYS A 105 6.56 11.69 -8.47
N THR A 106 6.74 10.52 -7.87
CA THR A 106 6.69 9.24 -8.59
C THR A 106 5.29 8.99 -9.16
N ILE A 107 4.23 9.25 -8.40
CA ILE A 107 2.86 9.12 -8.91
C ILE A 107 2.63 10.10 -10.06
N ALA A 108 3.04 11.36 -9.89
CA ALA A 108 2.82 12.42 -10.87
C ALA A 108 3.58 12.19 -12.19
N THR A 109 4.84 11.75 -12.14
CA THR A 109 5.68 11.63 -13.35
C THR A 109 5.72 10.22 -13.91
N CYS A 110 5.58 9.19 -13.07
CA CYS A 110 5.74 7.79 -13.47
C CYS A 110 4.42 7.04 -13.53
N GLY A 111 3.33 7.52 -12.93
CA GLY A 111 2.06 6.78 -12.85
C GLY A 111 1.50 6.33 -14.20
N SER A 112 1.79 7.04 -15.29
CA SER A 112 1.40 6.67 -16.66
C SER A 112 2.20 5.51 -17.25
N LYS A 113 3.33 5.12 -16.65
CA LYS A 113 4.20 4.01 -17.09
C LYS A 113 3.78 2.66 -16.49
N LEU A 114 2.71 2.65 -15.70
CA LEU A 114 2.18 1.42 -15.13
C LEU A 114 1.23 0.74 -16.11
N PRO A 115 1.38 -0.58 -16.33
CA PRO A 115 0.41 -1.33 -17.10
C PRO A 115 -0.96 -1.28 -16.43
N GLU A 116 -2.01 -0.97 -17.19
CA GLU A 116 -3.37 -0.89 -16.66
C GLU A 116 -3.82 -2.22 -16.04
N GLU A 117 -3.42 -3.34 -16.63
CA GLU A 117 -3.70 -4.68 -16.09
C GLU A 117 -3.06 -4.90 -14.72
N SER A 118 -1.82 -4.45 -14.50
CA SER A 118 -1.16 -4.58 -13.18
C SER A 118 -1.86 -3.76 -12.10
N ILE A 119 -2.37 -2.57 -12.47
CA ILE A 119 -3.17 -1.74 -11.56
C ILE A 119 -4.51 -2.42 -11.27
N LYS A 120 -5.16 -2.96 -12.30
CA LYS A 120 -6.41 -3.72 -12.17
C LYS A 120 -6.24 -4.91 -11.24
N GLU A 121 -5.25 -5.76 -11.49
CA GLU A 121 -4.95 -6.94 -10.67
C GLU A 121 -4.71 -6.56 -9.22
N SER A 122 -3.94 -5.50 -8.98
CA SER A 122 -3.69 -4.97 -7.63
C SER A 122 -4.98 -4.46 -6.97
N PHE A 123 -5.80 -3.71 -7.70
CA PHE A 123 -7.09 -3.19 -7.21
C PHE A 123 -8.06 -4.32 -6.89
N VAL A 124 -8.25 -5.28 -7.80
CA VAL A 124 -9.17 -6.40 -7.63
C VAL A 124 -8.67 -7.30 -6.50
N GLY A 125 -7.38 -7.64 -6.47
CA GLY A 125 -6.78 -8.45 -5.41
C GLY A 125 -6.90 -7.80 -4.02
N GLY A 126 -6.66 -6.48 -3.93
CA GLY A 126 -6.85 -5.73 -2.69
C GLY A 126 -8.33 -5.59 -2.28
N CYS A 127 -9.25 -5.52 -3.24
CA CYS A 127 -10.69 -5.47 -2.97
C CYS A 127 -11.26 -6.83 -2.54
N THR A 128 -10.76 -7.93 -3.12
CA THR A 128 -11.19 -9.28 -2.74
C THR A 128 -10.56 -9.75 -1.43
N GLU A 129 -9.33 -9.32 -1.15
CA GLU A 129 -8.50 -9.85 -0.07
C GLU A 129 -8.46 -11.39 -0.15
N ASP A 130 -8.84 -12.10 0.91
CA ASP A 130 -8.96 -13.55 1.00
C ASP A 130 -10.37 -14.09 0.68
N GLU A 131 -11.33 -13.22 0.35
CA GLU A 131 -12.74 -13.58 0.15
C GLU A 131 -13.17 -13.49 -1.32
N GLN A 132 -13.04 -14.62 -2.02
CA GLN A 132 -13.33 -14.74 -3.45
C GLN A 132 -14.77 -14.41 -3.84
N ARG A 133 -15.75 -14.50 -2.93
CA ARG A 133 -17.14 -14.11 -3.22
C ARG A 133 -17.28 -12.61 -3.46
N ARG A 134 -16.30 -11.77 -3.09
CA ARG A 134 -16.27 -10.33 -3.43
C ARG A 134 -15.85 -10.06 -4.88
N ALA A 135 -15.25 -11.01 -5.59
CA ALA A 135 -14.70 -10.80 -6.93
C ALA A 135 -15.68 -10.18 -7.94
N PRO A 136 -16.96 -10.62 -8.03
CA PRO A 136 -17.92 -10.00 -8.95
C PRO A 136 -18.19 -8.51 -8.67
N TYR A 137 -18.15 -8.11 -7.40
CA TYR A 137 -18.25 -6.71 -7.01
C TYR A 137 -16.98 -5.95 -7.36
N CYS A 138 -15.81 -6.50 -7.05
CA CYS A 138 -14.52 -5.84 -7.28
C CYS A 138 -14.23 -5.59 -8.76
N GLU A 139 -14.50 -6.56 -9.64
CA GLU A 139 -14.41 -6.40 -11.10
C GLU A 139 -15.35 -5.31 -11.61
N CYS A 140 -16.58 -5.27 -11.07
CA CYS A 140 -17.52 -4.22 -11.39
C CYS A 140 -17.05 -2.84 -10.91
N ALA A 141 -16.54 -2.77 -9.67
CA ALA A 141 -16.07 -1.55 -9.05
C ALA A 141 -14.90 -0.96 -9.83
N TRP A 142 -13.94 -1.79 -10.25
CA TRP A 142 -12.84 -1.39 -11.14
C TRP A 142 -13.39 -0.70 -12.39
N THR A 143 -14.27 -1.39 -13.11
CA THR A 143 -14.86 -0.91 -14.36
C THR A 143 -15.64 0.40 -14.17
N ALA A 144 -16.35 0.54 -13.04
CA ALA A 144 -17.10 1.75 -12.72
C ALA A 144 -16.17 2.92 -12.35
N MET A 145 -15.16 2.68 -11.53
CA MET A 145 -14.19 3.70 -11.11
C MET A 145 -13.34 4.18 -12.28
N ARG A 146 -12.90 3.29 -13.17
CA ARG A 146 -12.08 3.66 -14.35
C ARG A 146 -12.78 4.61 -15.33
N LYS A 147 -14.10 4.70 -15.30
CA LYS A 147 -14.87 5.70 -16.06
C LYS A 147 -14.76 7.11 -15.49
N LYS A 148 -14.26 7.27 -14.27
CA LYS A 148 -14.18 8.54 -13.52
C LYS A 148 -12.76 8.91 -13.11
N LEU A 149 -11.94 7.89 -12.84
CA LEU A 149 -10.59 7.99 -12.34
C LEU A 149 -9.62 7.51 -13.41
N ALA A 150 -8.49 8.19 -13.56
CA ALA A 150 -7.37 7.75 -14.35
C ALA A 150 -6.64 6.59 -13.64
N ALA A 151 -5.84 5.82 -14.37
CA ALA A 151 -4.99 4.77 -13.80
C ALA A 151 -4.11 5.28 -12.64
N SER A 152 -3.57 6.49 -12.77
CA SER A 152 -2.73 7.10 -11.74
C SER A 152 -3.45 7.38 -10.42
N ASP A 153 -4.77 7.59 -10.46
CA ASP A 153 -5.59 7.85 -9.26
C ASP A 153 -5.67 6.61 -8.34
N PHE A 154 -5.25 5.42 -8.80
CA PHE A 154 -5.23 4.18 -8.02
C PHE A 154 -3.91 3.91 -7.29
N ILE A 155 -2.90 4.74 -7.50
CA ILE A 155 -1.55 4.57 -6.91
C ILE A 155 -1.34 5.54 -5.73
N GLY A 156 -2.20 6.56 -5.62
CA GLY A 156 -2.12 7.60 -4.58
C GLY A 156 -3.18 7.48 -3.50
N SER A 157 -3.37 8.57 -2.75
CA SER A 157 -4.42 8.69 -1.75
C SER A 157 -5.80 8.53 -2.39
N PHE A 158 -6.59 7.57 -1.90
CA PHE A 158 -7.94 7.31 -2.38
C PHE A 158 -8.97 8.25 -1.73
N GLU A 159 -8.70 9.56 -1.80
CA GLU A 159 -9.44 10.63 -1.13
C GLU A 159 -9.80 11.77 -2.10
N GLY A 160 -10.78 12.59 -1.70
CA GLY A 160 -11.18 13.79 -2.42
C GLY A 160 -12.45 13.64 -3.29
N PRO A 161 -12.97 14.76 -3.83
CA PRO A 161 -14.31 14.79 -4.43
C PRO A 161 -14.47 13.84 -5.63
N ARG A 162 -13.45 13.72 -6.49
CA ARG A 162 -13.48 12.81 -7.64
C ARG A 162 -13.59 11.34 -7.23
N VAL A 163 -12.88 10.95 -6.17
CA VAL A 163 -12.93 9.59 -5.63
C VAL A 163 -14.30 9.33 -5.00
N GLU A 164 -14.86 10.29 -4.26
CA GLU A 164 -16.21 10.17 -3.69
C GLU A 164 -17.29 10.04 -4.77
N GLU A 165 -17.17 10.78 -5.88
CA GLU A 165 -18.04 10.60 -7.05
C GLU A 165 -17.87 9.23 -7.70
N ALA A 166 -16.64 8.72 -7.81
CA ALA A 166 -16.37 7.39 -8.33
C ALA A 166 -16.97 6.30 -7.43
N LYS A 167 -16.88 6.43 -6.11
CA LYS A 167 -17.53 5.52 -5.14
C LYS A 167 -19.04 5.52 -5.32
N LYS A 168 -19.68 6.69 -5.45
CA LYS A 168 -21.13 6.77 -5.72
C LYS A 168 -21.49 6.08 -7.04
N ALA A 169 -20.67 6.21 -8.08
CA ALA A 169 -20.88 5.51 -9.35
C ALA A 169 -20.81 3.98 -9.19
N VAL A 170 -19.90 3.47 -8.35
CA VAL A 170 -19.78 2.04 -8.02
C VAL A 170 -21.06 1.53 -7.35
N VAL A 171 -21.60 2.26 -6.37
CA VAL A 171 -22.85 1.89 -5.67
C VAL A 171 -24.00 1.68 -6.65
N VAL A 172 -24.11 2.56 -7.66
CA VAL A 172 -25.15 2.45 -8.68
C VAL A 172 -24.85 1.31 -9.65
N ALA A 173 -23.63 1.23 -10.18
CA ALA A 173 -23.26 0.28 -11.23
C ALA A 173 -23.16 -1.18 -10.74
N CYS A 174 -22.83 -1.38 -9.46
CA CYS A 174 -22.50 -2.68 -8.88
C CYS A 174 -23.54 -3.16 -7.86
N LYS A 175 -24.72 -2.55 -7.87
CA LYS A 175 -25.84 -2.92 -7.02
C LYS A 175 -26.18 -4.42 -7.13
N GLY A 176 -26.28 -5.08 -5.97
CA GLY A 176 -26.57 -6.51 -5.85
C GLY A 176 -25.37 -7.42 -6.06
N LYS A 177 -24.18 -6.89 -6.37
CA LYS A 177 -22.97 -7.71 -6.59
C LYS A 177 -22.17 -7.96 -5.32
N PHE A 178 -22.34 -7.15 -4.28
CA PHE A 178 -21.68 -7.38 -2.99
C PHE A 178 -22.51 -8.38 -2.15
N PRO A 179 -21.93 -9.50 -1.69
CA PRO A 179 -22.67 -10.46 -0.88
C PRO A 179 -23.12 -9.84 0.46
N ALA A 180 -24.44 -9.76 0.68
CA ALA A 180 -25.01 -9.09 1.86
C ALA A 180 -24.53 -9.68 3.20
N GLU A 181 -24.36 -11.00 3.25
CA GLU A 181 -23.85 -11.69 4.44
C GLU A 181 -22.41 -11.31 4.78
N LEU A 182 -21.57 -11.09 3.76
CA LEU A 182 -20.20 -10.62 3.97
C LEU A 182 -20.18 -9.20 4.50
N ALA A 183 -20.97 -8.32 3.89
CA ALA A 183 -21.05 -6.95 4.35
C ALA A 183 -21.52 -6.86 5.82
N LYS A 184 -22.46 -7.73 6.21
CA LYS A 184 -22.88 -7.85 7.61
C LYS A 184 -21.73 -8.35 8.48
N ALA A 185 -21.07 -9.43 8.09
CA ALA A 185 -19.96 -10.01 8.86
C ALA A 185 -18.82 -8.99 9.08
N ASP A 186 -18.41 -8.29 8.02
CA ASP A 186 -17.40 -7.23 8.06
C ASP A 186 -17.82 -6.09 8.98
N PHE A 187 -19.08 -5.65 8.87
CA PHE A 187 -19.64 -4.62 9.74
C PHE A 187 -19.61 -5.05 11.21
N MET A 188 -20.00 -6.29 11.52
CA MET A 188 -19.99 -6.80 12.89
C MET A 188 -18.58 -6.92 13.44
N LYS A 189 -17.60 -7.31 12.62
CA LYS A 189 -16.19 -7.42 13.00
C LYS A 189 -15.60 -6.07 13.40
N GLU A 190 -15.91 -5.01 12.65
CA GLU A 190 -15.38 -3.66 12.91
C GLU A 190 -16.20 -2.88 13.96
N CYS A 191 -17.41 -3.34 14.23
CA CYS A 191 -18.30 -2.71 15.19
C CYS A 191 -18.01 -3.20 16.61
N ASN A 192 -17.35 -2.35 17.41
CA ASN A 192 -17.02 -2.63 18.81
C ASN A 192 -18.14 -2.23 19.81
N ALA A 193 -19.36 -2.02 19.34
CA ALA A 193 -20.48 -1.56 20.18
C ALA A 193 -21.39 -2.74 20.60
N PRO A 194 -22.06 -2.68 21.76
CA PRO A 194 -22.99 -3.75 22.17
C PRO A 194 -24.23 -3.90 21.27
N HIS A 195 -24.50 -2.92 20.40
CA HIS A 195 -25.72 -2.85 19.59
C HIS A 195 -25.45 -2.82 18.08
N CYS A 196 -24.42 -3.54 17.61
CA CYS A 196 -24.08 -3.62 16.19
C CYS A 196 -25.21 -4.17 15.33
N GLU A 197 -25.96 -5.17 15.80
CA GLU A 197 -27.15 -5.67 15.10
C GLU A 197 -28.21 -4.58 14.90
N CYS A 198 -28.50 -3.78 15.95
CA CYS A 198 -29.41 -2.65 15.84
C CYS A 198 -28.93 -1.65 14.78
N ALA A 199 -27.65 -1.26 14.83
CA ALA A 199 -27.08 -0.31 13.89
C ALA A 199 -27.12 -0.84 12.44
N TRP A 200 -26.77 -2.11 12.23
CA TRP A 200 -26.83 -2.77 10.93
C TRP A 200 -28.25 -2.77 10.37
N THR A 201 -29.25 -3.18 11.17
CA THR A 201 -30.66 -3.19 10.75
C THR A 201 -31.13 -1.80 10.35
N LYS A 202 -30.80 -0.76 11.13
CA LYS A 202 -31.16 0.63 10.81
C LYS A 202 -30.47 1.13 9.54
N LEU A 203 -29.20 0.79 9.33
CA LEU A 203 -28.47 1.14 8.11
C LEU A 203 -29.07 0.46 6.88
N ARG A 204 -29.33 -0.85 6.94
CA ARG A 204 -29.90 -1.62 5.83
C ARG A 204 -31.34 -1.23 5.49
N ALA A 205 -32.08 -0.67 6.44
CA ALA A 205 -33.40 -0.11 6.18
C ALA A 205 -33.35 1.16 5.30
N LYS A 206 -32.23 1.89 5.31
CA LYS A 206 -32.06 3.15 4.55
C LYS A 206 -31.14 3.03 3.33
N TYR A 207 -30.11 2.20 3.42
CA TYR A 207 -29.02 2.13 2.43
C TYR A 207 -28.86 0.72 1.85
N SER A 208 -28.40 0.66 0.60
CA SER A 208 -27.99 -0.60 -0.01
C SER A 208 -26.72 -1.13 0.65
N VAL A 209 -26.44 -2.42 0.45
CA VAL A 209 -25.20 -3.04 0.91
C VAL A 209 -24.00 -2.30 0.36
N GLU A 210 -24.02 -1.99 -0.94
CA GLU A 210 -22.95 -1.29 -1.66
C GLU A 210 -22.72 0.10 -1.08
N ALA A 211 -23.79 0.84 -0.77
CA ALA A 211 -23.67 2.18 -0.19
C ALA A 211 -22.99 2.15 1.18
N ILE A 212 -23.28 1.10 1.98
CA ILE A 212 -22.68 0.89 3.30
C ILE A 212 -21.20 0.50 3.15
N VAL A 213 -20.88 -0.53 2.37
CA VAL A 213 -19.49 -1.03 2.22
C VAL A 213 -18.58 -0.04 1.49
N ALA A 214 -19.12 0.75 0.55
CA ALA A 214 -18.36 1.82 -0.11
C ALA A 214 -18.17 3.06 0.77
N GLY A 215 -18.73 3.08 1.99
CA GLY A 215 -18.62 4.21 2.92
C GLY A 215 -19.38 5.47 2.48
N THR A 216 -20.27 5.36 1.50
CA THR A 216 -21.05 6.48 0.97
C THR A 216 -22.36 6.76 1.72
N ALA A 217 -22.70 5.92 2.70
CA ALA A 217 -23.89 6.08 3.52
C ALA A 217 -23.75 7.25 4.50
N ASP A 218 -24.70 8.20 4.46
CA ASP A 218 -24.77 9.29 5.43
C ASP A 218 -25.39 8.83 6.74
N LEU A 219 -24.54 8.38 7.66
CA LEU A 219 -24.91 7.87 8.98
C LEU A 219 -25.71 8.88 9.81
N ALA A 220 -25.45 10.18 9.67
CA ALA A 220 -26.14 11.22 10.44
C ALA A 220 -27.63 11.30 10.09
N SER A 221 -27.99 10.88 8.88
CA SER A 221 -29.36 10.90 8.39
C SER A 221 -30.15 9.62 8.72
N VAL A 222 -29.54 8.60 9.34
CA VAL A 222 -30.21 7.32 9.65
C VAL A 222 -31.13 7.47 10.89
N PRO A 223 -32.45 7.36 10.74
CA PRO A 223 -33.37 7.53 11.86
C PRO A 223 -33.18 6.47 12.93
N GLY A 224 -33.06 6.90 14.19
CA GLY A 224 -32.92 6.03 15.36
C GLY A 224 -31.57 5.29 15.47
N LEU A 225 -30.57 5.64 14.64
CA LEU A 225 -29.23 5.05 14.79
C LEU A 225 -28.59 5.40 16.14
N LYS A 226 -28.90 6.59 16.67
CA LYS A 226 -28.44 7.06 17.99
C LYS A 226 -29.05 6.27 19.15
N ASP A 227 -30.14 5.55 18.91
CA ASP A 227 -30.86 4.75 19.92
C ASP A 227 -30.24 3.34 20.05
N CYS A 228 -29.34 2.96 19.14
CA CYS A 228 -28.55 1.73 19.21
C CYS A 228 -27.29 1.90 20.08
N LYS A 229 -27.38 2.61 21.22
CA LYS A 229 -26.24 2.92 22.10
C LYS A 229 -26.25 2.12 23.38
#